data_AF-A0A815WLI6-F1
#
_entry.id   AF-A0A815WLI6-F1
#
_cell.length_a   1.000
_cell.length_b   1.000
_cell.length_c   1.000
_cell.angle_alpha   90.00
_cell.angle_beta   90.00
_cell.angle_gamma   90.00
#
_symmetry.space_group_name_H-M   'P 1'
#
loop_
_entity.id
_entity.type
_entity.pdbx_description
1 polymer ?
#
loop_
_entity_poly.entity_id
_entity_poly.type
_entity_poly.pdbx_seq_one_letter_code
_entity_poly.pdbx_strand_id
1 'polypeptide(L)'
;HHGDRGALMADAILPGAAYTEKQGIYANTEGRAQQTHLAVTLPGKAREDWKIIQALAENHKISFTDSALTPPITELKGFYMTDPISRASLTMAKCVKAVEEQLKSRHT
;
A
#
# COMPACT_ATOMS: atom_id res chain seq x y z
N HIS A 1 -5.25 -3.59 -3.78
CA HIS A 1 -4.32 -4.27 -4.72
C HIS A 1 -3.62 -5.47 -4.09
N HIS A 2 -3.21 -5.45 -2.81
CA HIS A 2 -2.79 -6.65 -2.05
C HIS A 2 -3.79 -7.04 -0.95
N GLY A 3 -3.95 -8.34 -0.69
CA GLY A 3 -4.82 -8.89 0.35
C GLY A 3 -4.08 -9.12 1.67
N ASP A 4 -3.86 -8.05 2.43
CA ASP A 4 -3.29 -8.11 3.79
C ASP A 4 -4.42 -8.19 4.85
N ARG A 5 -4.12 -7.94 6.12
CA ARG A 5 -5.08 -7.95 7.25
C ARG A 5 -6.40 -7.24 6.97
N GLY A 6 -6.36 -6.08 6.30
CA GLY A 6 -7.57 -5.31 5.97
C GLY A 6 -8.53 -6.05 5.04
N ALA A 7 -8.02 -6.86 4.12
CA ALA A 7 -8.86 -7.65 3.21
C ALA A 7 -9.49 -8.86 3.92
N LEU A 8 -8.80 -9.45 4.91
CA LEU A 8 -9.30 -10.58 5.69
C LEU A 8 -10.49 -10.22 6.58
N MET A 9 -10.60 -8.96 6.99
CA MET A 9 -11.68 -8.46 7.84
C MET A 9 -12.86 -7.90 7.05
N ALA A 10 -12.73 -7.77 5.73
CA ALA A 10 -13.73 -7.09 4.91
C ALA A 10 -14.85 -8.05 4.47
N ASP A 11 -16.10 -7.60 4.57
CA ASP A 11 -17.25 -8.33 4.03
C ASP A 11 -17.24 -8.37 2.49
N ALA A 12 -16.65 -7.35 1.86
CA ALA A 12 -16.50 -7.25 0.41
C ALA A 12 -15.13 -6.66 0.05
N ILE A 13 -14.50 -7.23 -0.98
CA ILE A 13 -13.19 -6.81 -1.47
C ILE A 13 -13.34 -6.25 -2.88
N LEU A 14 -12.90 -5.01 -3.09
CA LEU A 14 -12.87 -4.36 -4.40
C LEU A 14 -11.43 -4.25 -4.89
N PRO A 15 -11.05 -4.90 -6.01
CA PRO A 15 -9.67 -4.92 -6.47
C PRO A 15 -9.28 -3.58 -7.13
N GLY A 16 -8.53 -2.77 -6.38
CA GLY A 16 -7.89 -1.55 -6.86
C GLY A 16 -6.51 -1.77 -7.52
N ALA A 17 -6.01 -0.76 -8.23
CA ALA A 17 -4.74 -0.77 -8.97
C ALA A 17 -3.51 -0.45 -8.10
N ALA A 18 -2.37 -1.08 -8.38
CA ALA A 18 -1.08 -0.74 -7.77
C ALA A 18 -0.51 0.58 -8.33
N TYR A 19 0.53 1.14 -7.69
CA TYR A 19 1.11 2.43 -8.09
C TYR A 19 1.74 2.42 -9.50
N THR A 20 2.17 1.24 -9.99
CA THR A 20 2.70 1.06 -11.36
C THR A 20 1.61 0.87 -12.41
N GLU A 21 0.37 0.64 -11.98
CA GLU A 21 -0.79 0.27 -12.79
C GLU A 21 -1.77 1.43 -12.97
N LYS A 22 -1.45 2.63 -12.44
CA LYS A 22 -2.32 3.80 -12.51
C LYS A 22 -1.53 5.09 -12.65
N GLN A 23 -2.20 6.10 -13.21
CA GLN A 23 -1.73 7.47 -13.19
C GLN A 23 -2.35 8.18 -11.98
N GLY A 24 -1.51 8.51 -11.00
CA GLY A 24 -1.91 9.22 -9.78
C GLY A 24 -0.92 10.32 -9.43
N ILE A 25 -1.41 11.34 -8.74
CA ILE A 25 -0.61 12.44 -8.19
C ILE A 25 -0.29 12.10 -6.73
N TYR A 26 0.99 12.15 -6.36
CA TYR A 26 1.48 11.96 -5.00
C TYR A 26 2.25 13.21 -4.58
N ALA A 27 2.03 13.67 -3.35
CA ALA A 27 2.84 14.73 -2.75
C ALA A 27 3.92 14.10 -1.86
N ASN A 28 5.17 14.49 -2.07
CA ASN A 28 6.27 14.08 -1.19
C ASN A 28 6.34 14.96 0.08
N THR A 29 7.27 14.66 0.98
CA THR A 29 7.40 15.35 2.28
C THR A 29 7.81 16.82 2.19
N GLU A 30 8.45 17.23 1.09
CA GLU A 30 8.76 18.64 0.79
C GLU A 30 7.57 19.38 0.14
N GLY A 31 6.43 18.71 -0.06
CA GLY A 31 5.22 19.28 -0.64
C GLY A 31 5.20 19.34 -2.18
N ARG A 32 6.16 18.71 -2.85
CA ARG A 32 6.20 18.65 -4.31
C ARG A 32 5.21 17.60 -4.82
N ALA A 33 4.26 18.04 -5.64
CA ALA A 33 3.39 17.15 -6.38
C ALA A 33 4.15 16.45 -7.51
N GLN A 34 4.06 15.13 -7.53
CA GLN A 34 4.68 14.26 -8.53
C GLN A 34 3.61 13.38 -9.15
N GLN A 35 3.68 13.20 -10.46
CA GLN A 35 2.75 12.35 -11.19
C GLN A 35 3.41 11.02 -11.53
N THR A 36 2.70 9.93 -11.28
CA THR A 36 3.07 8.59 -11.74
C THR A 36 2.57 8.36 -13.17
N HIS A 37 3.30 7.54 -13.92
CA HIS A 37 2.90 7.11 -15.26
C HIS A 37 2.62 5.61 -15.25
N LEU A 38 1.71 5.20 -16.11
CA LEU A 38 1.37 3.79 -16.29
C LEU A 38 2.59 3.03 -16.81
N ALA A 39 3.08 2.06 -16.04
CA ALA A 39 4.18 1.20 -16.44
C ALA A 39 3.69 -0.17 -16.91
N VAL A 40 2.60 -0.67 -16.32
CA VAL A 40 2.00 -1.98 -16.62
C VAL A 40 0.48 -1.89 -16.62
N THR A 41 -0.19 -2.80 -17.35
CA THR A 41 -1.65 -2.87 -17.39
C THR A 41 -2.22 -3.47 -16.12
N LEU A 42 -3.47 -3.12 -15.81
CA LEU A 42 -4.15 -3.65 -14.62
C LEU A 42 -4.34 -5.17 -14.71
N PRO A 43 -4.09 -5.91 -13.62
CA PRO A 43 -4.27 -7.36 -13.61
C PRO A 43 -5.75 -7.74 -13.53
N GLY A 44 -6.19 -8.60 -14.44
CA GLY A 44 -7.52 -9.22 -14.41
C GLY A 44 -8.66 -8.21 -14.48
N LYS A 45 -9.48 -8.15 -13.42
CA LYS A 45 -10.64 -7.25 -13.30
C LYS A 45 -10.38 -6.04 -12.38
N ALA A 46 -9.12 -5.78 -12.04
CA ALA A 46 -8.78 -4.62 -11.23
C ALA A 46 -9.13 -3.31 -11.96
N ARG A 47 -9.46 -2.27 -11.19
CA ARG A 47 -9.78 -0.94 -11.71
C ARG A 47 -8.98 0.12 -10.95
N GLU A 48 -8.83 1.30 -11.54
CA GLU A 48 -8.26 2.45 -10.82
C GLU A 48 -9.13 2.81 -9.62
N ASP A 49 -8.49 3.16 -8.50
CA ASP A 49 -9.18 3.34 -7.21
C ASP A 49 -10.27 4.41 -7.28
N TRP A 50 -10.00 5.54 -7.95
CA TRP A 50 -10.97 6.63 -8.09
C TRP A 50 -12.20 6.21 -8.90
N LYS A 51 -12.05 5.33 -9.90
CA LYS A 51 -13.17 4.79 -10.69
C LYS A 51 -14.04 3.86 -9.86
N ILE A 52 -13.43 3.10 -8.94
CA ILE A 52 -14.16 2.24 -8.00
C ILE A 52 -14.97 3.10 -7.03
N ILE A 53 -14.35 4.12 -6.45
CA ILE A 53 -15.01 5.05 -5.51
C ILE A 53 -16.10 5.85 -6.21
N GLN A 54 -15.85 6.35 -7.42
CA GLN A 54 -16.85 7.07 -8.21
C GLN A 54 -18.07 6.19 -8.51
N ALA A 55 -17.86 4.95 -8.98
CA ALA A 55 -18.96 4.03 -9.24
C ALA A 55 -19.76 3.69 -7.97
N LEU A 56 -19.10 3.60 -6.81
CA LEU A 56 -19.80 3.43 -5.53
C LEU A 56 -20.58 4.69 -5.13
N ALA A 57 -19.99 5.86 -5.28
CA ALA A 57 -20.60 7.14 -4.92
C ALA A 57 -21.83 7.46 -5.79
N GLU A 58 -21.76 7.20 -7.10
CA GLU A 58 -22.88 7.30 -8.03
C GLU A 58 -24.07 6.44 -7.59
N ASN A 59 -23.78 5.24 -7.06
CA ASN A 59 -24.81 4.31 -6.61
C ASN A 59 -25.36 4.64 -5.22
N HIS A 60 -24.63 5.36 -4.36
CA HIS A 60 -24.98 5.51 -2.94
C HIS A 60 -25.06 6.94 -2.37
N LYS A 61 -24.83 8.01 -3.15
CA LYS A 61 -24.96 9.43 -2.72
C LYS A 61 -24.25 9.75 -1.38
N ILE A 62 -22.97 9.39 -1.25
CA ILE A 62 -22.21 9.52 0.00
C ILE A 62 -21.25 10.73 -0.07
N SER A 63 -21.08 11.44 1.05
CA SER A 63 -20.07 12.49 1.25
C SER A 63 -18.97 11.99 2.20
N PHE A 64 -17.69 12.21 1.88
CA PHE A 64 -16.55 11.69 2.63
C PHE A 64 -16.02 12.69 3.67
N THR A 65 -15.51 12.20 4.81
CA THR A 65 -14.86 13.01 5.86
C THR A 65 -13.47 12.44 6.18
N ASP A 66 -12.46 13.30 6.23
CA ASP A 66 -11.09 12.93 6.55
C ASP A 66 -10.88 12.69 8.05
N SER A 67 -10.10 11.68 8.39
CA SER A 67 -9.55 11.46 9.73
C SER A 67 -8.04 11.32 9.66
N ALA A 68 -7.34 11.99 10.58
CA ALA A 68 -5.88 12.02 10.61
C ALA A 68 -5.30 10.71 11.17
N LEU A 69 -4.26 10.20 10.53
CA LEU A 69 -3.50 9.02 10.97
C LEU A 69 -2.21 9.46 11.68
N THR A 70 -1.90 8.83 12.81
CA THR A 70 -0.63 9.02 13.53
C THR A 70 0.36 7.92 13.17
N PRO A 71 1.66 8.21 12.95
CA PRO A 71 2.64 7.18 12.59
C PRO A 71 3.29 6.56 13.83
N PRO A 72 3.32 5.22 13.97
CA PRO A 72 4.20 4.55 14.93
C PRO A 72 5.19 3.64 14.18
N ILE A 73 6.42 4.11 13.95
CA ILE A 73 7.51 3.23 13.51
C ILE A 73 8.78 3.58 14.30
N THR A 74 9.18 2.68 15.19
CA THR A 74 10.31 2.87 16.12
C THR A 74 11.44 1.85 15.93
N GLU A 75 11.27 0.83 15.06
CA GLU A 75 12.22 -0.28 14.89
C GLU A 75 12.63 -0.52 13.42
N LEU A 76 13.86 -0.98 13.21
CA LEU A 76 14.44 -1.27 11.88
C LEU A 76 13.68 -2.36 11.11
N LYS A 77 13.01 -3.29 11.80
CA LYS A 77 12.11 -4.27 11.20
C LYS A 77 10.90 -3.61 10.53
N GLY A 78 10.41 -2.50 11.09
CA GLY A 78 9.32 -1.71 10.54
C GLY A 78 9.68 -1.02 9.22
N PHE A 79 10.97 -0.76 8.96
CA PHE A 79 11.43 -0.11 7.74
C PHE A 79 11.22 -0.95 6.47
N TYR A 80 11.44 -2.27 6.55
CA TYR A 80 11.31 -3.17 5.38
C TYR A 80 9.89 -3.67 5.15
N MET A 81 8.94 -3.37 6.05
CA MET A 81 7.58 -3.94 6.06
C MET A 81 6.50 -2.86 6.30
N THR A 82 6.68 -1.69 5.69
CA THR A 82 5.85 -0.49 5.92
C THR A 82 4.47 -0.60 5.30
N ASP A 83 4.37 -1.07 4.06
CA ASP A 83 3.14 -1.09 3.28
C ASP A 83 2.78 -2.51 2.78
N PRO A 84 1.54 -2.73 2.31
CA PRO A 84 1.09 -4.04 1.83
C PRO A 84 1.91 -4.62 0.67
N ILE A 85 2.53 -3.80 -0.18
CA ILE A 85 3.41 -4.26 -1.27
C ILE A 85 4.69 -4.82 -0.69
N SER A 86 5.32 -4.05 0.20
CA SER A 86 6.53 -4.49 0.91
C SER A 86 6.29 -5.76 1.71
N ARG A 87 5.13 -5.88 2.38
CA ARG A 87 4.72 -7.08 3.12
C ARG A 87 4.45 -8.31 2.26
N ALA A 88 3.95 -8.12 1.05
CA ALA A 88 3.76 -9.22 0.10
C ALA A 88 5.08 -9.65 -0.59
N SER A 89 6.16 -8.88 -0.45
CA SER A 89 7.42 -9.13 -1.15
C SER A 89 8.29 -10.19 -0.46
N LEU A 90 8.60 -11.26 -1.20
CA LEU A 90 9.54 -12.30 -0.76
C LEU A 90 10.96 -11.75 -0.56
N THR A 91 11.37 -10.76 -1.36
CA THR A 91 12.69 -10.15 -1.24
C THR A 91 12.82 -9.36 0.05
N MET A 92 11.80 -8.58 0.39
CA MET A 92 11.78 -7.82 1.65
C MET A 92 11.74 -8.74 2.86
N ALA A 93 11.02 -9.87 2.78
CA ALA A 93 11.03 -10.88 3.83
C ALA A 93 12.43 -11.48 4.06
N LYS A 94 13.20 -11.71 2.98
CA LYS A 94 14.60 -12.13 3.07
C LYS A 94 15.50 -11.06 3.70
N CYS A 95 15.29 -9.78 3.38
CA CYS A 95 16.02 -8.67 4.00
C CYS A 95 15.81 -8.63 5.52
N VAL A 96 14.56 -8.79 5.99
CA VAL A 96 14.27 -8.84 7.44
C VAL A 96 14.98 -10.02 8.09
N LYS A 97 14.93 -11.21 7.48
CA LYS A 97 15.60 -12.40 8.00
C LYS A 97 17.12 -12.20 8.13
N ALA A 98 17.77 -11.63 7.11
CA ALA A 98 19.19 -11.32 7.14
C ALA A 98 19.55 -10.31 8.25
N VAL A 99 18.73 -9.27 8.45
CA VAL A 99 18.92 -8.30 9.53
C VAL A 99 18.77 -8.95 10.90
N GLU A 100 17.78 -9.83 11.09
CA GLU A 100 17.58 -10.56 12.35
C GLU A 100 18.76 -11.50 12.65
N GLU A 101 19.31 -12.19 11.64
CA GLU A 101 20.50 -13.04 11.77
C GLU A 101 21.76 -12.23 12.14
N GLN A 102 21.96 -11.06 11.53
CA GLN A 102 23.07 -10.17 11.85
C GLN A 102 22.97 -9.57 13.25
N LEU A 103 21.75 -9.26 13.71
CA LEU A 103 21.54 -8.79 15.08
C LEU A 103 21.86 -9.88 16.10
N LYS A 104 21.48 -11.14 15.80
CA LYS A 104 21.82 -12.30 16.64
C LYS A 104 23.34 -12.53 16.70
N SER A 105 24.04 -12.46 15.57
CA SER A 105 25.51 -12.66 15.54
C SER A 105 26.30 -11.55 16.24
N ARG A 106 25.71 -10.36 16.42
CA ARG A 106 26.33 -9.24 17.14
C ARG A 106 26.19 -9.32 18.67
N HIS A 107 25.32 -10.20 19.18
CA HIS A 107 25.04 -10.35 20.62
C HIS A 107 25.66 -11.62 21.23
N THR A 108 26.45 -12.37 20.46
CA THR A 108 27.33 -13.48 20.88
C THR A 108 28.78 -13.07 20.70
#